data_AF-A0A942HSQ2-F1
#
_entry.id   AF-A0A942HSQ2-F1
#
_cell.length_a   1.000
_cell.length_b   1.000
_cell.length_c   1.000
_cell.angle_alpha   90.00
_cell.angle_beta   90.00
_cell.angle_gamma   90.00
#
_symmetry.space_group_name_H-M   'P 1'
#
loop_
_entity.id
_entity.type
_entity.pdbx_description
1 polymer ?
#
loop_
_entity_poly.entity_id
_entity_poly.type
_entity_poly.pdbx_seq_one_letter_code
_entity_poly.pdbx_strand_id
1 'polypeptide(L)'
;MIMETSPKNRRTKYRGRKGAIAFGVVLAFILVILGVGFMAMMLYMGGQNETKNAVDAGALNIGKQIVDQVSTGLSLIKPDERLYYDVTANQPNKFPPKLDVDVTMRKINRVWAKALLIGINADAAQQDQQAGSGVDNAQKAIDGAEGLSNDLQAEVIKTAKWRAWFDDIAKQNSLRMLGRDASMVPLNSSQWQSSCMMRGAESNIQLSGSAPFCLPPGYTLNPDYYTTSTRQPKPPGSEGRYFLKGYTPITVAGKTVWTIPFPYDEKTHLVSGPKFDAEKPSAQPMSWEKPIPNAFSASGNAVKSGGGMGEHASSCVIANPHEPFKMCIPHSFLKIHVEKPKTHWDFFMYGGWVQAPYGDQEYDFKNVTSQTGPVMPLGGIGVSTSFASEVNNIGLDVVGRTLDMLLFPPEFEAIGDNDTSKVENYMVNRINEMVSDPSTAQKPLTADDLHKCLNDFKTILYLQKWQDFYIWSEDGKTITCAPKEIACIMSPWLLLENNMIDNEPDGTEKKIIDENAFPAPEIQGSPTSTPLPPIPKPFVHVIDVDWGVWKEDVYWTPGSGYNGCLGTIRLDRYTVIKTLSIWV
;
A
#
# COMPACT_ATOMS: atom_id res chain seq x y z
N MET A 1 41.42 -81.83 -99.79
CA MET A 1 42.65 -81.17 -99.30
C MET A 1 42.28 -79.73 -99.00
N ILE A 2 42.39 -79.38 -97.71
CA ILE A 2 42.39 -78.06 -97.07
C ILE A 2 41.05 -77.27 -97.03
N MET A 3 40.42 -77.46 -95.87
CA MET A 3 39.55 -76.56 -95.10
C MET A 3 39.85 -75.06 -95.25
N GLU A 4 38.81 -74.21 -95.22
CA GLU A 4 38.60 -73.34 -94.05
C GLU A 4 37.21 -72.70 -94.02
N THR A 5 36.72 -72.59 -92.79
CA THR A 5 35.38 -72.23 -92.33
C THR A 5 35.12 -70.72 -92.35
N SER A 6 33.95 -70.29 -92.83
CA SER A 6 33.46 -68.91 -92.66
C SER A 6 32.26 -68.86 -91.71
N PRO A 7 32.33 -68.17 -90.56
CA PRO A 7 31.18 -67.99 -89.69
C PRO A 7 30.67 -66.54 -89.62
N LYS A 8 29.36 -66.48 -89.34
CA LYS A 8 28.62 -65.52 -88.48
C LYS A 8 28.07 -64.21 -89.07
N ASN A 9 26.75 -64.27 -89.27
CA ASN A 9 25.74 -63.29 -88.86
C ASN A 9 26.14 -62.37 -87.69
N ARG A 10 25.95 -61.05 -87.86
CA ARG A 10 25.08 -60.18 -87.04
C ARG A 10 25.15 -58.72 -87.54
N ARG A 11 24.10 -58.26 -88.21
CA ARG A 11 23.80 -56.82 -88.37
C ARG A 11 23.12 -56.33 -87.09
N THR A 12 23.86 -55.70 -86.18
CA THR A 12 23.28 -54.90 -85.09
C THR A 12 23.05 -53.47 -85.59
N LYS A 13 21.78 -53.11 -85.77
CA LYS A 13 21.32 -51.73 -85.97
C LYS A 13 21.72 -50.86 -84.77
N TYR A 14 22.71 -50.00 -84.93
CA TYR A 14 22.93 -48.86 -84.04
C TYR A 14 21.88 -47.78 -84.35
N ARG A 15 20.70 -47.87 -83.73
CA ARG A 15 19.69 -46.80 -83.70
C ARG A 15 19.28 -46.62 -82.23
N GLY A 16 19.64 -45.49 -81.61
CA GLY A 16 19.09 -45.11 -80.31
C GLY A 16 19.95 -44.32 -79.30
N ARG A 17 21.22 -43.96 -79.56
CA ARG A 17 22.05 -43.27 -78.54
C ARG A 17 21.95 -41.73 -78.48
N LYS A 18 21.37 -41.07 -79.49
CA LYS A 18 21.28 -39.58 -79.51
C LYS A 18 20.06 -39.01 -78.78
N GLY A 19 18.99 -39.79 -78.62
CA GLY A 19 17.78 -39.36 -77.87
C GLY A 19 17.94 -39.44 -76.35
N ALA A 20 18.66 -40.44 -75.84
CA ALA A 20 18.88 -40.63 -74.40
C ALA A 20 19.79 -39.56 -73.78
N ILE A 21 20.80 -39.07 -74.52
CA ILE A 21 21.71 -38.01 -74.04
C ILE A 21 20.98 -36.65 -74.00
N ALA A 22 20.20 -36.33 -75.04
CA ALA A 22 19.40 -35.10 -75.06
C ALA A 22 18.33 -35.09 -73.94
N PHE A 23 17.66 -36.23 -73.70
CA PHE A 23 16.71 -36.36 -72.60
C PHE A 23 17.38 -36.25 -71.22
N GLY A 24 18.57 -36.85 -71.05
CA GLY A 24 19.37 -36.73 -69.82
C GLY A 24 19.84 -35.32 -69.53
N VAL A 25 20.25 -34.55 -70.54
CA VAL A 25 20.68 -33.14 -70.39
C VAL A 25 19.49 -32.24 -70.05
N VAL A 26 18.34 -32.40 -70.71
CA VAL A 26 17.13 -31.62 -70.40
C VAL A 26 16.64 -31.94 -68.98
N LEU A 27 16.66 -33.20 -68.58
CA LEU A 27 16.24 -33.62 -67.24
C LEU A 27 17.22 -33.12 -66.16
N ALA A 28 18.52 -33.12 -66.43
CA ALA A 28 19.53 -32.49 -65.55
C ALA A 28 19.33 -30.98 -65.44
N PHE A 29 18.99 -30.30 -66.54
CA PHE A 29 18.71 -28.86 -66.52
C PHE A 29 17.44 -28.53 -65.73
N ILE A 30 16.38 -29.33 -65.89
CA ILE A 30 15.15 -29.22 -65.09
C ILE A 30 15.46 -29.46 -63.60
N LEU A 31 16.27 -30.45 -63.25
CA LEU A 31 16.69 -30.70 -61.87
C LEU A 31 17.51 -29.54 -61.29
N VAL A 32 18.40 -28.91 -62.07
CA VAL A 32 19.14 -27.72 -61.65
C VAL A 32 18.20 -26.54 -61.42
N ILE A 33 17.25 -26.29 -62.33
CA ILE A 33 16.25 -25.22 -62.18
C ILE A 33 15.39 -25.46 -60.93
N LEU A 34 14.90 -26.68 -60.72
CA LEU A 34 14.15 -27.04 -59.52
C LEU A 34 15.00 -26.87 -58.27
N GLY A 35 16.26 -27.31 -58.29
CA GLY A 35 17.20 -27.16 -57.16
C GLY A 35 17.47 -25.70 -56.81
N VAL A 36 17.69 -24.84 -57.81
CA VAL A 36 17.83 -23.39 -57.61
C VAL A 36 16.53 -22.78 -57.11
N GLY A 37 15.37 -23.20 -57.63
CA GLY A 37 14.06 -22.77 -57.16
C GLY A 37 13.80 -23.12 -55.69
N PHE A 38 14.08 -24.36 -55.28
CA PHE A 38 13.97 -24.80 -53.89
C PHE A 38 14.94 -24.05 -52.98
N MET A 39 16.18 -23.81 -53.43
CA MET A 39 17.16 -23.03 -52.66
C MET A 39 16.69 -21.57 -52.48
N ALA A 40 16.16 -20.94 -53.53
CA ALA A 40 15.62 -19.59 -53.45
C ALA A 40 14.41 -19.52 -52.49
N MET A 41 13.52 -20.52 -52.53
CA MET A 41 12.39 -20.62 -51.61
C MET A 41 12.84 -20.81 -50.15
N MET A 42 13.83 -21.66 -49.89
CA MET A 42 14.40 -21.86 -48.55
C MET A 42 15.06 -20.58 -48.01
N LEU A 43 15.80 -19.85 -48.85
CA LEU A 43 16.40 -18.57 -48.46
C LEU A 43 15.34 -17.51 -48.17
N TYR A 44 14.27 -17.47 -48.97
CA TYR A 44 13.14 -16.56 -48.76
C TYR A 44 12.41 -16.82 -47.45
N MET A 45 11.99 -18.07 -47.20
CA MET A 45 11.32 -18.45 -45.95
C MET A 45 12.24 -18.32 -44.73
N GLY A 46 13.53 -18.65 -44.88
CA GLY A 46 14.53 -18.45 -43.84
C GLY A 46 14.71 -16.97 -43.48
N GLY A 47 14.77 -16.10 -44.49
CA GLY A 47 14.87 -14.66 -44.32
C GLY A 47 13.65 -14.03 -43.65
N GLN A 48 12.45 -14.55 -43.93
CA GLN A 48 11.23 -14.17 -43.22
C GLN A 48 11.29 -14.50 -41.73
N ASN A 49 11.72 -15.71 -41.38
CA ASN A 49 11.86 -16.13 -39.99
C ASN A 49 12.94 -15.32 -39.26
N GLU A 50 14.07 -15.04 -39.90
CA GLU A 50 15.13 -14.20 -39.34
C GLU A 50 14.64 -12.76 -39.09
N THR A 51 13.92 -12.18 -40.05
CA THR A 51 13.32 -10.84 -39.92
C THR A 51 12.31 -10.80 -38.76
N LYS A 52 11.42 -11.80 -38.69
CA LYS A 52 10.45 -11.90 -37.61
C LYS A 52 11.13 -12.01 -36.24
N ASN A 53 12.13 -12.89 -36.11
CA ASN A 53 12.86 -13.05 -34.86
C ASN A 53 13.57 -11.75 -34.43
N ALA A 54 14.10 -10.99 -35.38
CA ALA A 54 14.74 -9.70 -35.10
C ALA A 54 13.73 -8.65 -34.60
N VAL A 55 12.55 -8.56 -35.24
CA VAL A 55 11.47 -7.67 -34.79
C VAL A 55 10.92 -8.10 -33.43
N ASP A 56 10.72 -9.40 -33.22
CA ASP A 56 10.28 -9.99 -31.96
C ASP A 56 11.24 -9.65 -30.81
N ALA A 57 12.55 -9.78 -31.04
CA ALA A 57 13.57 -9.41 -30.07
C ALA A 57 13.61 -7.90 -29.76
N GLY A 58 13.46 -7.06 -30.80
CA GLY A 58 13.39 -5.61 -30.65
C GLY A 58 12.14 -5.16 -29.88
N ALA A 59 10.97 -5.72 -30.20
CA ALA A 59 9.72 -5.48 -29.48
C ALA A 59 9.85 -5.92 -28.01
N LEU A 60 10.40 -7.10 -27.76
CA LEU A 60 10.64 -7.59 -26.40
C LEU A 60 11.57 -6.65 -25.60
N ASN A 61 12.57 -6.05 -26.24
CA ASN A 61 13.44 -5.07 -25.58
C ASN A 61 12.68 -3.80 -25.19
N ILE A 62 11.79 -3.28 -26.05
CA ILE A 62 10.91 -2.17 -25.69
C ILE A 62 10.12 -2.51 -24.43
N GLY A 63 9.45 -3.66 -24.39
CA GLY A 63 8.63 -4.08 -23.25
C GLY A 63 9.41 -4.27 -21.95
N LYS A 64 10.72 -4.54 -22.01
CA LYS A 64 11.60 -4.61 -20.83
C LYS A 64 12.07 -3.23 -20.38
N GLN A 65 12.51 -2.39 -21.30
CA GLN A 65 13.08 -1.08 -20.99
C GLN A 65 12.00 -0.08 -20.54
N ILE A 66 10.81 -0.14 -21.13
CA ILE A 66 9.73 0.82 -20.86
C ILE A 66 9.28 0.84 -19.39
N VAL A 67 9.44 -0.29 -18.70
CA VAL A 67 9.05 -0.45 -17.30
C VAL A 67 9.86 0.46 -16.36
N ASP A 68 11.15 0.65 -16.68
CA ASP A 68 12.13 1.29 -15.78
C ASP A 68 12.77 2.55 -16.36
N GLN A 69 12.90 2.65 -17.69
CA GLN A 69 13.58 3.75 -18.37
C GLN A 69 12.64 4.90 -18.76
N VAL A 70 11.32 4.67 -18.72
CA VAL A 70 10.34 5.76 -18.82
C VAL A 70 9.93 6.18 -17.43
N SER A 71 10.32 7.39 -17.07
CA SER A 71 9.92 8.04 -15.84
C SER A 71 9.33 9.42 -16.10
N THR A 72 8.45 9.83 -15.19
CA THR A 72 8.16 11.25 -14.95
C THR A 72 8.74 11.64 -13.59
N GLY A 73 9.20 12.89 -13.47
CA GLY A 73 9.77 13.40 -12.23
C GLY A 73 8.69 13.77 -11.23
N LEU A 74 8.87 13.40 -9.97
CA LEU A 74 7.98 13.83 -8.89
C LEU A 74 8.21 15.32 -8.58
N SER A 75 7.16 16.16 -8.63
CA SER A 75 7.30 17.55 -8.19
C SER A 75 7.28 17.64 -6.66
N LEU A 76 8.45 17.88 -6.06
CA LEU A 76 8.55 18.14 -4.61
C LEU A 76 7.97 19.50 -4.19
N ILE A 77 7.61 20.35 -5.16
CA ILE A 77 7.04 21.68 -4.92
C ILE A 77 5.51 21.60 -4.78
N LYS A 78 4.86 20.69 -5.52
CA LYS A 78 3.41 20.51 -5.44
C LYS A 78 3.07 19.61 -4.24
N PRO A 79 2.31 20.10 -3.24
CA PRO A 79 1.98 19.31 -2.05
C PRO A 79 1.30 17.97 -2.39
N ASP A 80 0.41 17.98 -3.39
CA ASP A 80 -0.40 16.82 -3.79
C ASP A 80 0.43 15.71 -4.47
N GLU A 81 1.57 16.05 -5.06
CA GLU A 81 2.48 15.05 -5.66
C GLU A 81 3.55 14.62 -4.65
N ARG A 82 4.02 15.54 -3.80
CA ARG A 82 5.08 15.29 -2.80
C ARG A 82 4.75 14.12 -1.87
N LEU A 83 3.47 13.94 -1.52
CA LEU A 83 3.03 12.86 -0.63
C LEU A 83 3.39 11.46 -1.16
N TYR A 84 3.68 11.31 -2.46
CA TYR A 84 4.05 10.03 -3.07
C TYR A 84 5.55 9.71 -3.05
N TYR A 85 6.37 10.55 -2.42
CA TYR A 85 7.81 10.34 -2.32
C TYR A 85 8.16 8.96 -1.75
N ASP A 86 7.48 8.53 -0.69
CA ASP A 86 7.70 7.28 0.01
C ASP A 86 7.39 6.02 -0.82
N VAL A 87 6.41 6.11 -1.71
CA VAL A 87 6.02 5.01 -2.61
C VAL A 87 6.76 5.01 -3.94
N THR A 88 7.51 6.08 -4.25
CA THR A 88 8.25 6.24 -5.51
C THR A 88 9.77 6.15 -5.31
N ALA A 89 10.28 6.44 -4.11
CA ALA A 89 11.68 6.24 -3.77
C ALA A 89 12.05 4.75 -3.69
N ASN A 90 13.25 4.40 -4.17
CA ASN A 90 13.78 3.03 -4.04
C ASN A 90 14.25 2.72 -2.61
N GLN A 91 14.58 3.75 -1.84
CA GLN A 91 15.03 3.67 -0.45
C GLN A 91 14.40 4.82 0.34
N PRO A 92 13.07 4.78 0.56
CA PRO A 92 12.34 5.89 1.17
C PRO A 92 12.87 6.25 2.57
N ASN A 93 13.34 5.23 3.31
CA ASN A 93 13.80 5.37 4.69
C ASN A 93 15.29 5.75 4.81
N LYS A 94 16.03 5.91 3.70
CA LYS A 94 17.47 6.21 3.75
C LYS A 94 17.73 7.71 3.83
N PHE A 95 18.59 8.10 4.77
CA PHE A 95 19.08 9.46 4.90
C PHE A 95 20.50 9.62 4.31
N PRO A 96 20.79 10.68 3.52
CA PRO A 96 19.85 11.67 3.01
C PRO A 96 18.92 11.08 1.93
N PRO A 97 17.69 11.61 1.79
CA PRO A 97 16.76 11.19 0.75
C PRO A 97 17.42 11.37 -0.63
N LYS A 98 17.46 10.31 -1.43
CA LYS A 98 17.97 10.43 -2.79
C LYS A 98 16.90 11.16 -3.62
N LEU A 99 17.24 12.36 -4.11
CA LEU A 99 16.36 13.23 -4.90
C LEU A 99 16.02 12.67 -6.31
N ASP A 100 16.57 11.52 -6.72
CA ASP A 100 16.14 10.81 -7.94
C ASP A 100 14.82 10.08 -7.68
N VAL A 101 13.72 10.82 -7.72
CA VAL A 101 12.38 10.32 -7.43
C VAL A 101 11.59 10.24 -8.72
N ASP A 102 11.80 9.12 -9.41
CA ASP A 102 11.20 8.84 -10.70
C ASP A 102 9.97 7.95 -10.53
N VAL A 103 8.85 8.42 -11.08
CA VAL A 103 7.61 7.64 -11.21
C VAL A 103 7.68 6.88 -12.52
N THR A 104 7.89 5.57 -12.44
CA THR A 104 7.95 4.66 -13.60
C THR A 104 6.72 3.77 -13.67
N MET A 105 6.55 3.04 -14.77
CA MET A 105 5.48 2.04 -14.90
C MET A 105 5.55 0.94 -13.81
N ARG A 106 6.75 0.62 -13.30
CA ARG A 106 6.91 -0.29 -12.17
C ARG A 106 6.20 0.22 -10.91
N LYS A 107 6.25 1.53 -10.66
CA LYS A 107 5.87 2.14 -9.37
C LYS A 107 4.53 2.85 -9.38
N ILE A 108 3.99 3.21 -10.55
CA ILE A 108 2.76 4.01 -10.66
C ILE A 108 1.56 3.38 -9.93
N ASN A 109 1.45 2.05 -9.91
CA ASN A 109 0.40 1.40 -9.15
C ASN A 109 0.53 1.61 -7.63
N ARG A 110 1.74 1.85 -7.09
CA ARG A 110 1.94 2.20 -5.67
C ARG A 110 1.39 3.60 -5.36
N VAL A 111 1.54 4.53 -6.30
CA VAL A 111 0.96 5.89 -6.21
C VAL A 111 -0.56 5.80 -6.15
N TRP A 112 -1.17 5.07 -7.09
CA TRP A 112 -2.61 4.83 -7.07
C TRP A 112 -3.08 4.06 -5.83
N ALA A 113 -2.33 3.07 -5.36
CA ALA A 113 -2.66 2.30 -4.16
C ALA A 113 -2.63 3.17 -2.88
N LYS A 114 -1.65 4.06 -2.74
CA LYS A 114 -1.60 5.02 -1.63
C LYS A 114 -2.76 6.01 -1.70
N ALA A 115 -3.07 6.55 -2.88
CA ALA A 115 -4.22 7.43 -3.08
C ALA A 115 -5.55 6.73 -2.73
N LEU A 116 -5.70 5.47 -3.16
CA LEU A 116 -6.86 4.64 -2.82
C LEU A 116 -6.98 4.43 -1.33
N LEU A 117 -5.89 4.10 -0.63
CA LEU A 117 -5.92 3.85 0.81
C LEU A 117 -6.27 5.12 1.60
N ILE A 118 -5.76 6.28 1.19
CA ILE A 118 -6.17 7.58 1.74
C ILE A 118 -7.67 7.82 1.54
N GLY A 119 -8.19 7.52 0.34
CA GLY A 119 -9.62 7.59 0.05
C GLY A 119 -10.46 6.64 0.90
N ILE A 120 -10.01 5.39 1.08
CA ILE A 120 -10.68 4.39 1.93
C ILE A 120 -10.74 4.89 3.38
N ASN A 121 -9.66 5.48 3.87
CA ASN A 121 -9.59 6.04 5.22
C ASN A 121 -10.56 7.20 5.41
N ALA A 122 -10.65 8.09 4.43
CA ALA A 122 -11.62 9.20 4.45
C ALA A 122 -13.07 8.72 4.37
N ASP A 123 -13.38 7.75 3.50
CA ASP A 123 -14.72 7.18 3.36
C ASP A 123 -15.15 6.43 4.63
N ALA A 124 -14.24 5.69 5.27
CA ALA A 124 -14.50 5.03 6.55
C ALA A 124 -14.76 6.05 7.66
N ALA A 125 -13.94 7.10 7.76
CA ALA A 125 -14.17 8.19 8.71
C ALA A 125 -15.50 8.90 8.42
N GLN A 126 -15.91 9.02 7.16
CA GLN A 126 -17.19 9.61 6.77
C GLN A 126 -18.39 8.75 7.21
N GLN A 127 -18.27 7.42 7.14
CA GLN A 127 -19.29 6.50 7.66
C GLN A 127 -19.46 6.64 9.18
N ASP A 128 -18.36 6.89 9.90
CA ASP A 128 -18.37 7.15 11.35
C ASP A 128 -18.76 8.60 11.72
N GLN A 129 -19.05 9.45 10.72
CA GLN A 129 -19.33 10.89 10.87
C GLN A 129 -18.17 11.69 11.45
N GLN A 130 -16.94 11.25 11.19
CA GLN A 130 -15.69 11.80 11.71
C GLN A 130 -14.71 12.26 10.63
N ALA A 131 -15.14 12.40 9.37
CA ALA A 131 -14.20 12.64 8.26
C ALA A 131 -13.48 13.98 8.30
N GLY A 132 -14.05 15.01 8.93
CA GLY A 132 -13.46 16.35 8.97
C GLY A 132 -13.07 16.86 7.57
N SER A 133 -11.80 17.26 7.41
CA SER A 133 -11.19 17.65 6.12
C SER A 133 -10.61 16.48 5.32
N GLY A 134 -10.73 15.24 5.82
CA GLY A 134 -10.20 14.03 5.19
C GLY A 134 -10.76 13.74 3.80
N VAL A 135 -12.02 14.07 3.52
CA VAL A 135 -12.61 13.89 2.17
C VAL A 135 -11.93 14.79 1.14
N ASP A 136 -11.72 16.07 1.47
CA ASP A 136 -11.05 17.02 0.58
C ASP A 136 -9.59 16.63 0.34
N ASN A 137 -8.90 16.17 1.40
CA ASN A 137 -7.53 15.69 1.31
C ASN A 137 -7.42 14.41 0.46
N ALA A 138 -8.40 13.49 0.59
CA ALA A 138 -8.47 12.31 -0.27
C ALA A 138 -8.67 12.66 -1.74
N GLN A 139 -9.53 13.65 -2.05
CA GLN A 139 -9.70 14.13 -3.42
C GLN A 139 -8.41 14.74 -3.97
N LYS A 140 -7.70 15.55 -3.18
CA LYS A 140 -6.39 16.11 -3.56
C LYS A 140 -5.34 15.05 -3.82
N ALA A 141 -5.28 14.00 -2.99
CA ALA A 141 -4.40 12.86 -3.25
C ALA A 141 -4.73 12.22 -4.61
N ILE A 142 -6.01 11.89 -4.85
CA ILE A 142 -6.42 11.26 -6.10
C ILE A 142 -6.11 12.15 -7.31
N ASP A 143 -6.32 13.46 -7.22
CA ASP A 143 -5.97 14.43 -8.26
C ASP A 143 -4.44 14.49 -8.49
N GLY A 144 -3.63 14.42 -7.44
CA GLY A 144 -2.17 14.34 -7.53
C GLY A 144 -1.69 13.05 -8.21
N ALA A 145 -2.28 11.91 -7.87
CA ALA A 145 -2.01 10.62 -8.52
C ALA A 145 -2.42 10.64 -10.00
N GLU A 146 -3.56 11.24 -10.33
CA GLU A 146 -4.02 11.42 -11.70
C GLU A 146 -3.06 12.31 -12.51
N GLY A 147 -2.58 13.41 -11.92
CA GLY A 147 -1.55 14.27 -12.52
C GLY A 147 -0.29 13.50 -12.90
N LEU A 148 0.29 12.76 -11.95
CA LEU A 148 1.48 11.94 -12.19
C LEU A 148 1.22 10.84 -13.23
N SER A 149 0.04 10.22 -13.19
CA SER A 149 -0.35 9.20 -14.15
C SER A 149 -0.47 9.77 -15.57
N ASN A 150 -1.03 10.96 -15.72
CA ASN A 150 -1.18 11.65 -17.00
C ASN A 150 0.19 12.04 -17.58
N ASP A 151 1.10 12.52 -16.74
CA ASP A 151 2.45 12.87 -17.15
C ASP A 151 3.26 11.63 -17.56
N LEU A 152 3.15 10.53 -16.79
CA LEU A 152 3.78 9.27 -17.15
C LEU A 152 3.20 8.71 -18.45
N GLN A 153 1.88 8.78 -18.65
CA GLN A 153 1.24 8.34 -19.90
C GLN A 153 1.82 9.11 -21.10
N ALA A 154 1.96 10.42 -20.97
CA ALA A 154 2.50 11.27 -22.02
C ALA A 154 3.95 10.92 -22.37
N GLU A 155 4.76 10.48 -21.40
CA GLU A 155 6.12 9.97 -21.63
C GLU A 155 6.11 8.55 -22.23
N VAL A 156 5.24 7.67 -21.76
CA VAL A 156 5.15 6.27 -22.21
C VAL A 156 4.82 6.20 -23.69
N ILE A 157 3.89 7.01 -24.20
CA ILE A 157 3.47 6.98 -25.61
C ILE A 157 4.46 7.62 -26.59
N LYS A 158 5.58 8.20 -26.12
CA LYS A 158 6.59 8.81 -27.00
C LYS A 158 7.42 7.74 -27.71
N THR A 159 7.13 7.53 -28.99
CA THR A 159 7.76 6.50 -29.83
C THR A 159 9.26 6.73 -30.11
N ALA A 160 9.80 7.93 -29.83
CA ALA A 160 11.21 8.24 -30.06
C ALA A 160 12.16 7.38 -29.21
N LYS A 161 11.85 7.17 -27.92
CA LYS A 161 12.63 6.31 -27.02
C LYS A 161 12.52 4.84 -27.40
N TRP A 162 11.31 4.41 -27.80
CA TRP A 162 11.08 3.03 -28.24
C TRP A 162 11.99 2.65 -29.40
N ARG A 163 12.24 3.58 -30.32
CA ARG A 163 13.02 3.32 -31.53
C ARG A 163 14.47 3.00 -31.21
N ALA A 164 15.07 3.73 -30.28
CA ALA A 164 16.42 3.46 -29.82
C ALA A 164 16.51 2.04 -29.23
N TRP A 165 15.61 1.69 -28.32
CA TRP A 165 15.59 0.35 -27.70
C TRP A 165 15.32 -0.78 -28.69
N PHE A 166 14.44 -0.54 -29.67
CA PHE A 166 14.22 -1.50 -30.74
C PHE A 166 15.50 -1.74 -31.54
N ASP A 167 16.16 -0.67 -31.98
CA ASP A 167 17.37 -0.72 -32.80
C ASP A 167 18.52 -1.42 -32.08
N ASP A 168 18.67 -1.19 -30.78
CA ASP A 168 19.73 -1.76 -29.95
C ASP A 168 19.79 -3.29 -30.06
N ILE A 169 18.65 -3.96 -30.20
CA ILE A 169 18.57 -5.43 -30.26
C ILE A 169 18.22 -5.93 -31.66
N ALA A 170 17.29 -5.27 -32.36
CA ALA A 170 16.84 -5.74 -33.68
C ALA A 170 18.00 -5.78 -34.69
N LYS A 171 18.93 -4.81 -34.65
CA LYS A 171 20.10 -4.77 -35.55
C LYS A 171 21.18 -5.80 -35.24
N GLN A 172 21.20 -6.35 -34.02
CA GLN A 172 22.16 -7.39 -33.64
C GLN A 172 21.78 -8.77 -34.18
N ASN A 173 20.52 -8.96 -34.60
CA ASN A 173 20.05 -10.24 -35.11
C ASN A 173 20.53 -10.47 -36.56
N SER A 174 20.93 -11.72 -36.84
CA SER A 174 21.41 -12.12 -38.17
C SER A 174 20.26 -12.17 -39.18
N LEU A 175 20.45 -11.51 -40.33
CA LEU A 175 19.58 -11.58 -41.51
C LEU A 175 20.28 -12.25 -42.70
N ARG A 176 21.22 -13.17 -42.42
CA ARG A 176 22.10 -13.80 -43.42
C ARG A 176 21.35 -14.46 -44.57
N MET A 177 20.15 -14.98 -44.34
CA MET A 177 19.34 -15.64 -45.36
C MET A 177 18.77 -14.65 -46.40
N LEU A 178 18.74 -13.35 -46.08
CA LEU A 178 18.38 -12.27 -47.02
C LEU A 178 19.59 -11.67 -47.75
N GLY A 179 20.80 -11.95 -47.29
CA GLY A 179 22.05 -11.49 -47.87
C GLY A 179 23.10 -11.14 -46.82
N ARG A 180 24.38 -11.08 -47.21
CA ARG A 180 25.51 -10.80 -46.31
C ARG A 180 25.44 -9.42 -45.65
N ASP A 181 24.83 -8.45 -46.33
CA ASP A 181 24.72 -7.06 -45.86
C ASP A 181 23.28 -6.68 -45.52
N ALA A 182 22.38 -7.66 -45.36
CA ALA A 182 21.01 -7.37 -44.96
C ALA A 182 20.99 -6.82 -43.53
N SER A 183 20.22 -5.75 -43.31
CA SER A 183 20.10 -5.11 -41.98
C SER A 183 18.66 -4.79 -41.64
N MET A 184 18.35 -4.81 -40.35
CA MET A 184 17.06 -4.38 -39.84
C MET A 184 16.99 -2.85 -39.79
N VAL A 185 15.89 -2.31 -40.33
CA VAL A 185 15.54 -0.90 -40.23
C VAL A 185 14.15 -0.80 -39.60
N PRO A 186 13.96 -0.01 -38.52
CA PRO A 186 12.65 0.20 -37.95
C PRO A 186 11.77 0.94 -38.95
N LEU A 187 10.50 0.53 -39.05
CA LEU A 187 9.52 1.28 -39.82
C LEU A 187 9.19 2.62 -39.15
N ASN A 188 8.55 3.51 -39.90
CA ASN A 188 8.18 4.83 -39.41
C ASN A 188 7.43 4.69 -38.07
N SER A 189 7.95 5.32 -37.01
CA SER A 189 7.46 5.16 -35.64
C SER A 189 6.00 5.61 -35.46
N SER A 190 5.45 6.37 -36.42
CA SER A 190 4.01 6.68 -36.50
C SER A 190 3.11 5.45 -36.67
N GLN A 191 3.66 4.30 -37.08
CA GLN A 191 2.93 3.03 -37.19
C GLN A 191 2.96 2.21 -35.90
N TRP A 192 3.77 2.61 -34.91
CA TRP A 192 3.86 1.91 -33.64
C TRP A 192 2.72 2.36 -32.75
N GLN A 193 2.00 1.39 -32.21
CA GLN A 193 0.78 1.59 -31.45
C GLN A 193 0.91 1.00 -30.06
N SER A 194 0.05 1.44 -29.15
CA SER A 194 -0.08 0.92 -27.81
C SER A 194 -1.47 0.31 -27.58
N SER A 195 -1.58 -0.57 -26.58
CA SER A 195 -2.82 -1.22 -26.19
C SER A 195 -2.90 -1.35 -24.66
N CYS A 196 -4.12 -1.48 -24.15
CA CYS A 196 -4.41 -1.64 -22.71
C CYS A 196 -4.93 -3.06 -22.50
N MET A 197 -3.99 -4.00 -22.39
CA MET A 197 -4.26 -5.42 -22.39
C MET A 197 -4.52 -5.99 -20.99
N MET A 198 -5.19 -7.13 -20.93
CA MET A 198 -5.48 -7.90 -19.70
C MET A 198 -6.38 -7.15 -18.71
N ARG A 199 -7.41 -6.49 -19.22
CA ARG A 199 -8.38 -5.76 -18.41
C ARG A 199 -9.07 -6.68 -17.40
N GLY A 200 -9.16 -6.24 -16.16
CA GLY A 200 -9.70 -7.02 -15.04
C GLY A 200 -8.75 -8.07 -14.46
N ALA A 201 -7.55 -8.27 -15.04
CA ALA A 201 -6.51 -9.10 -14.44
C ALA A 201 -5.89 -8.42 -13.22
N GLU A 202 -5.09 -9.15 -12.44
CA GLU A 202 -4.43 -8.60 -11.27
C GLU A 202 -3.41 -7.50 -11.62
N SER A 203 -3.40 -6.43 -10.84
CA SER A 203 -2.29 -5.48 -10.75
C SER A 203 -1.16 -6.05 -9.91
N ASN A 204 -0.05 -5.31 -9.78
CA ASN A 204 1.02 -5.66 -8.87
C ASN A 204 0.80 -5.16 -7.43
N ILE A 205 -0.42 -4.78 -7.03
CA ILE A 205 -0.75 -4.33 -5.67
C ILE A 205 -1.48 -5.42 -4.91
N GLN A 206 -0.84 -5.95 -3.88
CA GLN A 206 -1.37 -6.94 -2.95
C GLN A 206 -2.16 -6.27 -1.83
N LEU A 207 -3.34 -6.83 -1.55
CA LEU A 207 -4.16 -6.50 -0.40
C LEU A 207 -3.67 -7.28 0.83
N SER A 208 -3.82 -6.68 2.00
CA SER A 208 -3.36 -7.26 3.26
C SER A 208 -4.42 -8.15 3.89
N GLY A 209 -4.05 -9.38 4.22
CA GLY A 209 -4.93 -10.40 4.79
C GLY A 209 -5.85 -11.07 3.75
N SER A 210 -6.86 -11.77 4.25
CA SER A 210 -7.98 -12.30 3.46
C SER A 210 -9.22 -11.43 3.67
N ALA A 211 -10.20 -11.48 2.76
CA ALA A 211 -11.46 -10.76 2.94
C ALA A 211 -12.19 -11.18 4.25
N PRO A 212 -12.63 -10.24 5.11
CA PRO A 212 -12.44 -8.78 5.01
C PRO A 212 -10.98 -8.40 5.27
N PHE A 213 -10.37 -7.71 4.30
CA PHE A 213 -8.96 -7.30 4.34
C PHE A 213 -8.70 -6.38 5.54
N CYS A 214 -7.42 -6.17 5.90
CA CYS A 214 -7.00 -5.26 6.97
C CYS A 214 -7.24 -3.78 6.61
N LEU A 215 -8.49 -3.41 6.35
CA LEU A 215 -9.00 -2.07 6.06
C LEU A 215 -9.68 -1.49 7.30
N PRO A 216 -9.95 -0.17 7.32
CA PRO A 216 -10.61 0.46 8.46
C PRO A 216 -11.88 -0.27 8.90
N PRO A 217 -12.13 -0.38 10.22
CA PRO A 217 -13.34 -1.01 10.74
C PRO A 217 -14.61 -0.48 10.07
N GLY A 218 -15.50 -1.37 9.66
CA GLY A 218 -16.74 -1.02 8.96
C GLY A 218 -16.61 -0.86 7.43
N TYR A 219 -15.40 -0.66 6.89
CA TYR A 219 -15.19 -0.56 5.45
C TYR A 219 -15.03 -1.93 4.79
N THR A 220 -15.84 -2.22 3.78
CA THR A 220 -15.72 -3.44 2.96
C THR A 220 -15.40 -3.08 1.52
N LEU A 221 -14.26 -3.55 1.02
CA LEU A 221 -13.90 -3.38 -0.39
C LEU A 221 -14.84 -4.20 -1.28
N ASN A 222 -15.41 -3.57 -2.32
CA ASN A 222 -16.27 -4.26 -3.27
C ASN A 222 -15.53 -5.46 -3.92
N PRO A 223 -16.12 -6.68 -3.92
CA PRO A 223 -15.59 -7.87 -4.61
C PRO A 223 -15.20 -7.65 -6.08
N ASP A 224 -15.83 -6.69 -6.75
CA ASP A 224 -15.50 -6.35 -8.13
C ASP A 224 -14.13 -5.68 -8.29
N TYR A 225 -13.56 -5.11 -7.24
CA TYR A 225 -12.31 -4.36 -7.29
C TYR A 225 -11.04 -5.19 -7.11
N TYR A 226 -11.16 -6.45 -6.68
CA TYR A 226 -10.02 -7.32 -6.42
C TYR A 226 -10.16 -8.71 -7.05
N THR A 227 -9.03 -9.36 -7.28
CA THR A 227 -8.96 -10.72 -7.85
C THR A 227 -7.77 -11.49 -7.28
N THR A 228 -7.84 -12.81 -7.32
CA THR A 228 -6.65 -13.67 -7.22
C THR A 228 -5.94 -13.73 -8.57
N SER A 229 -4.77 -14.37 -8.65
CA SER A 229 -4.09 -14.53 -9.94
C SER A 229 -4.98 -15.19 -10.99
N THR A 230 -5.09 -14.53 -12.15
CA THR A 230 -5.92 -14.95 -13.28
C THR A 230 -5.23 -15.98 -14.20
N ARG A 231 -3.93 -16.24 -13.95
CA ARG A 231 -3.12 -17.16 -14.75
C ARG A 231 -3.54 -18.62 -14.59
N GLN A 232 -3.42 -19.37 -15.67
CA GLN A 232 -3.68 -20.81 -15.72
C GLN A 232 -2.49 -21.55 -16.37
N PRO A 233 -1.81 -22.46 -15.66
CA PRO A 233 -2.00 -22.79 -14.24
C PRO A 233 -1.60 -21.64 -13.31
N LYS A 234 -2.15 -21.63 -12.09
CA LYS A 234 -1.80 -20.64 -11.07
C LYS A 234 -0.30 -20.75 -10.71
N PRO A 235 0.45 -19.64 -10.69
CA PRO A 235 1.87 -19.67 -10.36
C PRO A 235 2.11 -20.00 -8.87
N PRO A 236 3.23 -20.66 -8.52
CA PRO A 236 3.58 -20.95 -7.15
C PRO A 236 3.61 -19.68 -6.27
N GLY A 237 3.09 -19.78 -5.05
CA GLY A 237 3.04 -18.66 -4.11
C GLY A 237 1.96 -17.61 -4.39
N SER A 238 1.10 -17.80 -5.40
CA SER A 238 -0.10 -16.96 -5.62
C SER A 238 -1.29 -17.33 -4.73
N GLU A 239 -1.21 -18.46 -4.03
CA GLU A 239 -2.27 -18.94 -3.13
C GLU A 239 -2.46 -17.98 -1.95
N GLY A 240 -3.72 -17.68 -1.65
CA GLY A 240 -4.09 -16.75 -0.58
C GLY A 240 -3.74 -15.28 -0.86
N ARG A 241 -3.24 -14.93 -2.06
CA ARG A 241 -2.94 -13.54 -2.44
C ARG A 241 -4.10 -12.93 -3.22
N TYR A 242 -4.48 -11.73 -2.80
CA TYR A 242 -5.49 -10.91 -3.45
C TYR A 242 -4.84 -9.63 -3.96
N PHE A 243 -5.24 -9.20 -5.15
CA PHE A 243 -4.68 -8.05 -5.84
C PHE A 243 -5.79 -7.13 -6.33
N LEU A 244 -5.51 -5.84 -6.43
CA LEU A 244 -6.42 -4.90 -7.11
C LEU A 244 -6.52 -5.25 -8.59
N LYS A 245 -7.72 -5.13 -9.20
CA LYS A 245 -7.91 -5.36 -10.63
C LYS A 245 -7.39 -4.18 -11.46
N GLY A 246 -6.61 -4.50 -12.49
CA GLY A 246 -6.11 -3.54 -13.47
C GLY A 246 -7.15 -3.14 -14.50
N TYR A 247 -7.10 -1.87 -14.92
CA TYR A 247 -8.04 -1.23 -15.85
C TYR A 247 -9.53 -1.35 -15.46
N THR A 248 -9.81 -1.54 -14.17
CA THR A 248 -11.16 -1.53 -13.61
C THR A 248 -11.32 -0.25 -12.79
N PRO A 249 -12.41 0.53 -12.98
CA PRO A 249 -12.65 1.73 -12.20
C PRO A 249 -12.93 1.36 -10.73
N ILE A 250 -12.18 1.94 -9.81
CA ILE A 250 -12.41 1.82 -8.37
C ILE A 250 -12.90 3.18 -7.87
N THR A 251 -14.15 3.25 -7.41
CA THR A 251 -14.71 4.51 -6.91
C THR A 251 -14.50 4.63 -5.40
N VAL A 252 -13.91 5.75 -4.96
CA VAL A 252 -13.63 6.07 -3.56
C VAL A 252 -13.63 7.59 -3.40
N ALA A 253 -14.13 8.14 -2.29
CA ALA A 253 -14.18 9.58 -2.01
C ALA A 253 -14.75 10.44 -3.16
N GLY A 254 -15.70 9.90 -3.93
CA GLY A 254 -16.32 10.57 -5.08
C GLY A 254 -15.45 10.66 -6.35
N LYS A 255 -14.28 10.02 -6.37
CA LYS A 255 -13.34 9.98 -7.51
C LYS A 255 -13.08 8.54 -7.94
N THR A 256 -12.45 8.37 -9.11
CA THR A 256 -12.11 7.05 -9.65
C THR A 256 -10.60 6.84 -9.66
N VAL A 257 -10.17 5.75 -9.04
CA VAL A 257 -8.79 5.26 -9.04
C VAL A 257 -8.65 4.15 -10.08
N TRP A 258 -7.47 4.11 -10.71
CA TRP A 258 -7.13 3.14 -11.74
C TRP A 258 -5.81 2.44 -11.38
N THR A 259 -5.67 1.17 -11.76
CA THR A 259 -4.39 0.47 -11.70
C THR A 259 -4.10 -0.19 -13.05
N ILE A 260 -2.84 -0.46 -13.34
CA ILE A 260 -2.39 -1.17 -14.54
C ILE A 260 -2.30 -2.67 -14.20
N PRO A 261 -2.82 -3.57 -15.05
CA PRO A 261 -2.69 -5.00 -14.82
C PRO A 261 -1.25 -5.44 -15.07
N PHE A 262 -0.69 -6.10 -14.06
CA PHE A 262 0.63 -6.72 -14.05
C PHE A 262 0.50 -8.08 -13.38
N PRO A 263 0.09 -9.10 -14.16
CA PRO A 263 -0.19 -10.43 -13.63
C PRO A 263 0.97 -11.01 -12.85
N TYR A 264 0.64 -11.70 -11.76
CA TYR A 264 1.64 -12.15 -10.81
C TYR A 264 2.58 -13.18 -11.47
N ASP A 265 3.89 -12.95 -11.32
CA ASP A 265 4.96 -13.81 -11.85
C ASP A 265 4.93 -13.97 -13.40
N GLU A 266 4.26 -13.07 -14.13
CA GLU A 266 4.18 -13.14 -15.60
C GLU A 266 5.25 -12.35 -16.32
N LYS A 267 6.04 -13.02 -17.17
CA LYS A 267 7.16 -12.44 -17.93
C LYS A 267 6.69 -11.45 -18.97
N THR A 268 7.44 -10.35 -19.17
CA THR A 268 7.32 -9.57 -20.39
C THR A 268 7.47 -10.53 -21.57
N HIS A 269 6.45 -10.60 -22.42
CA HIS A 269 6.36 -11.61 -23.47
C HIS A 269 5.63 -11.05 -24.70
N LEU A 270 5.74 -11.77 -25.80
CA LEU A 270 5.08 -11.39 -27.05
C LEU A 270 3.63 -11.87 -27.06
N VAL A 271 2.76 -11.04 -27.60
CA VAL A 271 1.32 -11.30 -27.71
C VAL A 271 0.90 -11.31 -29.17
N SER A 272 -0.21 -11.99 -29.47
CA SER A 272 -0.70 -12.03 -30.85
C SER A 272 -1.28 -10.67 -31.28
N GLY A 273 -1.02 -10.28 -32.53
CA GLY A 273 -1.58 -9.06 -33.12
C GLY A 273 -3.10 -8.95 -32.98
N PRO A 274 -3.89 -10.00 -33.29
CA PRO A 274 -5.35 -9.95 -33.12
C PRO A 274 -5.79 -9.66 -31.68
N LYS A 275 -5.10 -10.22 -30.68
CA LYS A 275 -5.41 -9.96 -29.27
C LYS A 275 -5.03 -8.52 -28.89
N PHE A 276 -3.86 -8.07 -29.33
CA PHE A 276 -3.40 -6.69 -29.13
C PHE A 276 -4.39 -5.67 -29.71
N ASP A 277 -4.85 -5.90 -30.95
CA ASP A 277 -5.77 -5.03 -31.68
C ASP A 277 -7.16 -5.00 -31.03
N ALA A 278 -7.66 -6.13 -30.54
CA ALA A 278 -8.96 -6.23 -29.88
C ALA A 278 -9.03 -5.46 -28.56
N GLU A 279 -7.90 -5.29 -27.86
CA GLU A 279 -7.84 -4.64 -26.55
C GLU A 279 -7.39 -3.16 -26.60
N LYS A 280 -7.23 -2.61 -27.82
CA LYS A 280 -6.91 -1.18 -28.01
C LYS A 280 -8.01 -0.29 -27.45
N PRO A 281 -7.68 0.88 -26.87
CA PRO A 281 -8.69 1.87 -26.46
C PRO A 281 -9.66 2.27 -27.58
N SER A 282 -9.23 2.24 -28.85
CA SER A 282 -10.10 2.53 -30.01
C SER A 282 -11.11 1.42 -30.33
N ALA A 283 -10.81 0.17 -29.97
CA ALA A 283 -11.67 -0.99 -30.21
C ALA A 283 -12.56 -1.32 -28.99
N GLN A 284 -11.99 -1.17 -27.80
CA GLN A 284 -12.68 -1.29 -26.52
C GLN A 284 -12.42 -0.02 -25.68
N PRO A 285 -13.32 0.98 -25.78
CA PRO A 285 -13.22 2.21 -25.01
C PRO A 285 -13.18 1.95 -23.48
N MET A 286 -12.50 2.83 -22.75
CA MET A 286 -12.49 2.85 -21.27
C MET A 286 -12.96 4.21 -20.79
N SER A 287 -13.49 4.27 -19.56
CA SER A 287 -13.79 5.54 -18.90
C SER A 287 -12.56 6.25 -18.35
N TRP A 288 -11.39 5.61 -18.34
CA TRP A 288 -10.12 6.26 -18.03
C TRP A 288 -9.68 7.12 -19.23
N GLU A 289 -9.62 8.44 -19.07
CA GLU A 289 -9.33 9.39 -20.16
C GLU A 289 -7.94 9.17 -20.77
N LYS A 290 -6.92 8.98 -19.93
CA LYS A 290 -5.51 8.81 -20.33
C LYS A 290 -4.91 7.56 -19.70
N PRO A 291 -5.32 6.37 -20.17
CA PRO A 291 -4.80 5.13 -19.62
C PRO A 291 -3.34 4.96 -19.99
N ILE A 292 -2.54 4.55 -19.01
CA ILE A 292 -1.16 4.15 -19.28
C ILE A 292 -1.21 2.76 -19.94
N PRO A 293 -0.77 2.61 -21.19
CA PRO A 293 -0.77 1.33 -21.87
C PRO A 293 0.29 0.40 -21.28
N ASN A 294 -0.01 -0.89 -21.20
CA ASN A 294 0.92 -1.94 -20.79
C ASN A 294 1.42 -2.79 -21.97
N ALA A 295 0.89 -2.59 -23.17
CA ALA A 295 1.32 -3.31 -24.36
C ALA A 295 1.69 -2.37 -25.50
N PHE A 296 2.67 -2.79 -26.30
CA PHE A 296 3.29 -2.00 -27.35
C PHE A 296 3.51 -2.82 -28.61
N SER A 297 3.38 -2.20 -29.77
CA SER A 297 3.66 -2.82 -31.06
C SER A 297 4.86 -2.15 -31.71
N ALA A 298 5.70 -2.96 -32.35
CA ALA A 298 6.84 -2.50 -33.10
C ALA A 298 6.93 -3.24 -34.43
N SER A 299 7.35 -2.50 -35.45
CA SER A 299 7.43 -2.97 -36.83
C SER A 299 8.77 -2.62 -37.42
N GLY A 300 9.34 -3.53 -38.20
CA GLY A 300 10.62 -3.35 -38.87
C GLY A 300 10.63 -3.98 -40.25
N ASN A 301 11.56 -3.50 -41.07
CA ASN A 301 11.85 -4.01 -42.40
C ASN A 301 13.30 -4.49 -42.47
N ALA A 302 13.51 -5.68 -43.01
CA ALA A 302 14.83 -6.15 -43.40
C ALA A 302 15.18 -5.60 -44.79
N VAL A 303 16.19 -4.75 -44.88
CA VAL A 303 16.63 -4.14 -46.14
C VAL A 303 17.83 -4.90 -46.70
N LYS A 304 17.78 -5.30 -47.98
CA LYS A 304 18.88 -5.97 -48.69
C LYS A 304 19.85 -4.94 -49.31
N SER A 305 21.14 -5.25 -49.39
CA SER A 305 22.06 -4.44 -50.18
C SER A 305 21.67 -4.49 -51.67
N GLY A 306 21.51 -3.33 -52.30
CA GLY A 306 21.09 -3.20 -53.70
C GLY A 306 19.62 -2.84 -53.96
N GLY A 307 18.82 -2.52 -52.93
CA GLY A 307 17.49 -1.94 -53.09
C GLY A 307 16.36 -2.90 -53.49
N GLY A 308 16.59 -4.21 -53.39
CA GLY A 308 15.54 -5.22 -53.60
C GLY A 308 14.47 -5.20 -52.51
N MET A 309 13.29 -5.78 -52.80
CA MET A 309 12.19 -5.89 -51.82
C MET A 309 12.67 -6.59 -50.54
N GLY A 310 12.55 -5.86 -49.43
CA GLY A 310 12.82 -6.33 -48.08
C GLY A 310 11.64 -7.10 -47.48
N GLU A 311 11.89 -7.81 -46.39
CA GLU A 311 10.83 -8.47 -45.63
C GLU A 311 10.31 -7.54 -44.52
N HIS A 312 9.01 -7.57 -44.28
CA HIS A 312 8.34 -6.80 -43.25
C HIS A 312 7.86 -7.72 -42.13
N ALA A 313 8.08 -7.32 -40.88
CA ALA A 313 7.46 -7.97 -39.73
C ALA A 313 6.98 -6.95 -38.71
N SER A 314 5.93 -7.34 -37.99
CA SER A 314 5.35 -6.59 -36.87
C SER A 314 5.18 -7.53 -35.69
N SER A 315 5.47 -7.04 -34.50
CA SER A 315 5.36 -7.79 -33.26
C SER A 315 4.74 -6.93 -32.16
N CYS A 316 4.03 -7.59 -31.25
CA CYS A 316 3.37 -6.95 -30.13
C CYS A 316 3.92 -7.55 -28.83
N VAL A 317 4.22 -6.70 -27.85
CA VAL A 317 4.78 -7.07 -26.56
C VAL A 317 3.87 -6.56 -25.44
N ILE A 318 3.74 -7.32 -24.36
CA ILE A 318 3.18 -6.86 -23.10
C ILE A 318 4.30 -6.70 -22.06
N ALA A 319 4.30 -5.57 -21.37
CA ALA A 319 5.27 -5.20 -20.35
C ALA A 319 4.76 -5.58 -18.95
N ASN A 320 5.65 -6.15 -18.12
CA ASN A 320 5.36 -6.46 -16.72
C ASN A 320 6.63 -6.26 -15.87
N PRO A 321 6.56 -5.56 -14.72
CA PRO A 321 7.71 -5.31 -13.84
C PRO A 321 8.19 -6.49 -12.99
N HIS A 322 7.44 -7.60 -12.87
CA HIS A 322 7.80 -8.76 -12.04
C HIS A 322 7.79 -8.54 -10.53
N GLU A 323 7.25 -7.42 -10.07
CA GLU A 323 7.44 -7.00 -8.69
C GLU A 323 6.10 -6.65 -8.05
N PRO A 324 5.62 -7.46 -7.08
CA PRO A 324 4.45 -7.11 -6.30
C PRO A 324 4.80 -6.14 -5.17
N PHE A 325 3.86 -5.27 -4.85
CA PHE A 325 3.91 -4.34 -3.72
C PHE A 325 2.70 -4.54 -2.83
N LYS A 326 2.82 -4.26 -1.54
CA LYS A 326 1.69 -4.18 -0.62
C LYS A 326 1.01 -2.81 -0.74
N MET A 327 -0.32 -2.77 -0.64
CA MET A 327 -1.06 -1.52 -0.47
C MET A 327 -0.77 -0.94 0.92
N CYS A 328 -0.11 0.22 0.97
CA CYS A 328 0.41 0.83 2.20
C CYS A 328 0.61 2.35 2.06
N ILE A 329 0.82 3.02 3.20
CA ILE A 329 1.24 4.41 3.37
C ILE A 329 2.57 4.39 4.17
N PRO A 330 3.72 4.07 3.56
CA PRO A 330 4.97 3.82 4.28
C PRO A 330 5.41 4.96 5.22
N HIS A 331 5.38 6.20 4.75
CA HIS A 331 5.72 7.36 5.57
C HIS A 331 4.49 7.86 6.31
N SER A 332 4.06 7.07 7.29
CA SER A 332 2.94 7.43 8.15
C SER A 332 3.15 7.01 9.60
N PHE A 333 2.36 7.58 10.49
CA PHE A 333 2.41 7.34 11.92
C PHE A 333 1.02 7.39 12.55
N LEU A 334 0.91 6.75 13.70
CA LEU A 334 -0.24 6.87 14.61
C LEU A 334 0.23 7.61 15.87
N LYS A 335 -0.51 8.63 16.30
CA LYS A 335 -0.20 9.41 17.51
C LYS A 335 -1.00 8.91 18.70
N ILE A 336 -0.37 8.85 19.86
CA ILE A 336 -1.00 8.60 21.15
C ILE A 336 -0.70 9.79 22.04
N HIS A 337 -1.73 10.52 22.46
CA HIS A 337 -1.65 11.59 23.42
C HIS A 337 -2.17 11.10 24.77
N VAL A 338 -1.34 11.17 25.80
CA VAL A 338 -1.72 10.84 27.17
C VAL A 338 -1.84 12.12 27.96
N GLU A 339 -3.06 12.47 28.35
CA GLU A 339 -3.33 13.64 29.19
C GLU A 339 -2.67 13.49 30.56
N LYS A 340 -2.35 14.63 31.18
CA LYS A 340 -1.91 14.60 32.57
C LYS A 340 -3.05 14.13 33.46
N PRO A 341 -2.80 13.16 34.35
CA PRO A 341 -3.85 12.57 35.12
C PRO A 341 -4.33 13.52 36.21
N LYS A 342 -5.63 13.46 36.50
CA LYS A 342 -6.31 14.38 37.42
C LYS A 342 -7.07 13.62 38.48
N THR A 343 -7.19 14.24 39.64
CA THR A 343 -8.08 13.81 40.70
C THR A 343 -9.30 14.70 40.73
N HIS A 344 -10.48 14.12 40.57
CA HIS A 344 -11.76 14.81 40.74
C HIS A 344 -12.35 14.46 42.10
N TRP A 345 -12.84 15.47 42.81
CA TRP A 345 -13.45 15.28 44.12
C TRP A 345 -14.96 15.37 44.01
N ASP A 346 -15.65 14.34 44.45
CA ASP A 346 -17.08 14.20 44.40
C ASP A 346 -17.64 14.00 45.81
N PHE A 347 -18.67 14.77 46.13
CA PHE A 347 -19.28 14.71 47.46
C PHE A 347 -20.78 14.46 47.35
N PHE A 348 -21.32 13.74 48.32
CA PHE A 348 -22.74 13.44 48.40
C PHE A 348 -23.47 14.42 49.33
N MET A 349 -24.33 15.28 48.77
CA MET A 349 -25.08 16.29 49.53
C MET A 349 -26.36 15.74 50.21
N TYR A 350 -26.92 16.53 51.15
CA TYR A 350 -28.15 16.24 51.91
C TYR A 350 -29.35 15.80 51.04
N GLY A 351 -30.01 14.70 51.43
CA GLY A 351 -31.39 14.38 51.01
C GLY A 351 -31.56 13.65 49.67
N GLY A 352 -30.48 13.32 48.99
CA GLY A 352 -30.48 12.42 47.84
C GLY A 352 -29.05 11.98 47.57
N TRP A 353 -28.84 10.85 46.90
CA TRP A 353 -27.52 10.43 46.43
C TRP A 353 -27.01 11.33 45.29
N VAL A 354 -27.10 12.65 45.48
CA VAL A 354 -26.76 13.68 44.51
C VAL A 354 -25.28 13.98 44.69
N GLN A 355 -24.50 13.53 43.72
CA GLN A 355 -23.08 13.75 43.60
C GLN A 355 -22.83 15.18 43.10
N ALA A 356 -21.93 15.90 43.77
CA ALA A 356 -21.53 17.24 43.39
C ALA A 356 -20.01 17.29 43.14
N PRO A 357 -19.57 17.60 41.90
CA PRO A 357 -18.15 17.73 41.59
C PRO A 357 -17.58 18.99 42.25
N TYR A 358 -16.38 18.87 42.81
CA TYR A 358 -15.79 19.90 43.65
C TYR A 358 -14.27 19.96 43.51
N GLY A 359 -13.82 20.49 42.38
CA GLY A 359 -12.42 20.82 42.14
C GLY A 359 -11.58 19.65 41.62
N ASP A 360 -10.50 20.02 40.93
CA ASP A 360 -9.59 19.11 40.26
C ASP A 360 -8.16 19.34 40.75
N GLN A 361 -7.37 18.27 40.89
CA GLN A 361 -5.94 18.35 41.21
C GLN A 361 -5.12 17.46 40.27
N GLU A 362 -4.13 18.02 39.58
CA GLU A 362 -3.22 17.23 38.73
C GLU A 362 -2.23 16.41 39.59
N TYR A 363 -1.88 15.21 39.11
CA TYR A 363 -0.72 14.43 39.59
C TYR A 363 0.20 14.03 38.43
N ASP A 364 1.35 13.44 38.74
CA ASP A 364 2.35 13.07 37.75
C ASP A 364 2.45 11.55 37.54
N PHE A 365 3.12 11.16 36.44
CA PHE A 365 3.42 9.76 36.11
C PHE A 365 4.63 9.20 36.87
N LYS A 366 5.23 10.00 37.77
CA LYS A 366 6.54 9.70 38.35
C LYS A 366 6.42 9.11 39.75
N ASN A 367 5.58 9.68 40.60
CA ASN A 367 5.48 9.30 41.99
C ASN A 367 4.03 9.11 42.40
N VAL A 368 3.81 8.09 43.23
CA VAL A 368 2.59 8.00 44.02
C VAL A 368 2.64 9.12 45.06
N THR A 369 1.57 9.92 45.14
CA THR A 369 1.49 11.09 46.00
C THR A 369 0.29 10.99 46.93
N SER A 370 0.30 11.83 47.96
CA SER A 370 -0.89 12.13 48.73
C SER A 370 -1.47 13.46 48.26
N GLN A 371 -2.80 13.54 48.22
CA GLN A 371 -3.51 14.75 47.86
C GLN A 371 -4.54 15.07 48.92
N THR A 372 -4.77 16.37 49.14
CA THR A 372 -5.74 16.84 50.11
C THR A 372 -6.93 17.43 49.39
N GLY A 373 -8.12 16.86 49.65
CA GLY A 373 -9.35 17.31 49.01
C GLY A 373 -9.76 18.72 49.45
N PRO A 374 -10.47 19.47 48.59
CA PRO A 374 -11.02 20.78 48.96
C PRO A 374 -12.08 20.69 50.08
N VAL A 375 -12.22 21.76 50.87
CA VAL A 375 -13.23 21.84 51.94
C VAL A 375 -14.62 22.15 51.34
N MET A 376 -15.58 21.28 51.63
CA MET A 376 -16.96 21.38 51.16
C MET A 376 -17.89 21.97 52.23
N PRO A 377 -18.59 23.09 51.97
CA PRO A 377 -19.67 23.55 52.82
C PRO A 377 -20.91 22.67 52.64
N LEU A 378 -21.57 22.29 53.74
CA LEU A 378 -22.77 21.43 53.78
C LEU A 378 -22.57 20.01 53.20
N GLY A 379 -21.40 19.42 53.44
CA GLY A 379 -20.99 18.12 52.86
C GLY A 379 -21.72 16.87 53.37
N GLY A 380 -22.88 16.99 54.03
CA GLY A 380 -23.62 15.85 54.55
C GLY A 380 -24.81 16.17 55.47
N ILE A 381 -25.55 15.14 55.88
CA ILE A 381 -26.65 15.27 56.85
C ILE A 381 -26.08 15.63 58.22
N GLY A 382 -26.46 16.78 58.77
CA GLY A 382 -26.00 17.24 60.10
C GLY A 382 -24.57 17.77 60.11
N VAL A 383 -23.98 18.06 58.95
CA VAL A 383 -22.58 18.48 58.80
C VAL A 383 -22.52 19.91 58.25
N SER A 384 -21.77 20.80 58.89
CA SER A 384 -21.50 22.16 58.41
C SER A 384 -20.42 22.17 57.32
N THR A 385 -19.39 21.36 57.45
CA THR A 385 -18.35 21.18 56.43
C THR A 385 -17.82 19.75 56.41
N SER A 386 -17.57 19.21 55.22
CA SER A 386 -16.84 17.95 55.03
C SER A 386 -15.51 18.22 54.34
N PHE A 387 -14.51 17.41 54.66
CA PHE A 387 -13.17 17.50 54.13
C PHE A 387 -12.64 16.09 53.94
N ALA A 388 -12.23 15.73 52.72
CA ALA A 388 -11.72 14.39 52.44
C ALA A 388 -10.35 14.11 53.11
N SER A 389 -9.75 15.12 53.76
CA SER A 389 -8.41 15.05 54.37
C SER A 389 -7.34 14.61 53.37
N GLU A 390 -6.20 14.12 53.88
CA GLU A 390 -5.14 13.56 53.06
C GLU A 390 -5.55 12.17 52.57
N VAL A 391 -5.70 12.03 51.25
CA VAL A 391 -5.91 10.77 50.56
C VAL A 391 -4.57 10.29 50.03
N ASN A 392 -4.14 9.12 50.49
CA ASN A 392 -2.89 8.50 50.08
C ASN A 392 -3.07 7.67 48.80
N ASN A 393 -1.95 7.33 48.17
CA ASN A 393 -1.88 6.42 47.02
C ASN A 393 -2.47 6.96 45.70
N ILE A 394 -2.53 8.28 45.54
CA ILE A 394 -2.89 8.90 44.25
C ILE A 394 -1.76 8.67 43.25
N GLY A 395 -2.11 8.19 42.05
CA GLY A 395 -1.14 7.84 41.01
C GLY A 395 -0.86 6.35 40.85
N LEU A 396 -1.41 5.46 41.70
CA LEU A 396 -1.29 4.00 41.52
C LEU A 396 -1.89 3.50 40.19
N ASP A 397 -2.82 4.25 39.62
CA ASP A 397 -3.46 3.99 38.34
C ASP A 397 -2.53 4.24 37.14
N VAL A 398 -1.42 4.97 37.32
CA VAL A 398 -0.53 5.36 36.21
C VAL A 398 0.96 5.10 36.46
N VAL A 399 1.43 5.18 37.71
CA VAL A 399 2.86 5.09 38.02
C VAL A 399 3.38 3.68 37.76
N GLY A 400 4.44 3.58 36.97
CA GLY A 400 5.07 2.29 36.63
C GLY A 400 4.32 1.47 35.58
N ARG A 401 3.23 1.99 35.01
CA ARG A 401 2.49 1.34 33.92
C ARG A 401 3.08 1.72 32.56
N THR A 402 3.17 0.73 31.67
CA THR A 402 3.52 0.97 30.25
C THR A 402 2.36 1.64 29.52
N LEU A 403 2.60 2.16 28.32
CA LEU A 403 1.51 2.68 27.47
C LEU A 403 0.43 1.62 27.22
N ASP A 404 0.85 0.35 27.08
CA ASP A 404 -0.07 -0.78 26.91
C ASP A 404 -1.01 -0.92 28.11
N MET A 405 -0.46 -0.94 29.33
CA MET A 405 -1.24 -1.05 30.57
C MET A 405 -2.14 0.16 30.86
N LEU A 406 -1.88 1.30 30.19
CA LEU A 406 -2.69 2.51 30.27
C LEU A 406 -3.83 2.54 29.24
N LEU A 407 -3.61 1.99 28.04
CA LEU A 407 -4.62 1.95 26.97
C LEU A 407 -5.47 0.68 26.98
N PHE A 408 -4.90 -0.44 27.44
CA PHE A 408 -5.50 -1.77 27.43
C PHE A 408 -5.31 -2.43 28.80
N PRO A 409 -6.03 -1.98 29.81
CA PRO A 409 -5.71 -2.34 31.19
C PRO A 409 -6.32 -3.73 31.42
N PRO A 410 -5.56 -4.69 31.98
CA PRO A 410 -6.03 -6.06 32.16
C PRO A 410 -7.29 -6.13 33.06
N GLU A 411 -7.52 -5.09 33.85
CA GLU A 411 -8.71 -4.95 34.69
C GLU A 411 -10.02 -4.79 33.88
N PHE A 412 -9.95 -4.39 32.60
CA PHE A 412 -11.12 -4.17 31.74
C PHE A 412 -11.68 -5.45 31.12
N GLU A 413 -10.87 -6.51 30.96
CA GLU A 413 -11.33 -7.80 30.43
C GLU A 413 -12.49 -8.39 31.26
N ALA A 414 -12.58 -8.02 32.54
CA ALA A 414 -13.62 -8.46 33.46
C ALA A 414 -15.00 -7.81 33.25
N ILE A 415 -15.10 -6.71 32.48
CA ILE A 415 -16.33 -5.88 32.40
C ILE A 415 -17.15 -6.14 31.11
N GLY A 416 -16.70 -7.01 30.19
CA GLY A 416 -17.49 -7.48 29.03
C GLY A 416 -17.30 -6.62 27.76
N ASP A 417 -16.05 -6.53 27.34
CA ASP A 417 -15.40 -5.34 26.77
C ASP A 417 -15.52 -5.17 25.24
N ASN A 418 -16.64 -4.62 24.75
CA ASN A 418 -16.83 -4.36 23.31
C ASN A 418 -16.06 -3.12 22.79
N ASP A 419 -15.71 -2.16 23.66
CA ASP A 419 -15.20 -0.85 23.24
C ASP A 419 -13.65 -0.77 23.19
N THR A 420 -12.92 -1.46 24.06
CA THR A 420 -11.45 -1.61 23.95
C THR A 420 -11.05 -2.39 22.70
N SER A 421 -11.79 -3.45 22.39
CA SER A 421 -11.67 -4.21 21.14
C SER A 421 -11.81 -3.30 19.91
N LYS A 422 -12.63 -2.24 19.99
CA LYS A 422 -12.80 -1.29 18.89
C LYS A 422 -11.57 -0.39 18.72
N VAL A 423 -11.02 0.14 19.81
CA VAL A 423 -9.77 0.94 19.79
C VAL A 423 -8.61 0.10 19.24
N GLU A 424 -8.46 -1.12 19.73
CA GLU A 424 -7.44 -2.07 19.26
C GLU A 424 -7.59 -2.33 17.76
N ASN A 425 -8.80 -2.61 17.28
CA ASN A 425 -9.05 -2.83 15.86
C ASN A 425 -8.68 -1.61 14.99
N TYR A 426 -8.96 -0.38 15.43
CA TYR A 426 -8.49 0.82 14.73
C TYR A 426 -6.96 0.88 14.68
N MET A 427 -6.28 0.66 15.80
CA MET A 427 -4.82 0.68 15.87
C MET A 427 -4.18 -0.41 15.01
N VAL A 428 -4.67 -1.65 15.09
CA VAL A 428 -4.18 -2.80 14.31
C VAL A 428 -4.35 -2.56 12.81
N ASN A 429 -5.46 -1.95 12.38
CA ASN A 429 -5.60 -1.52 11.00
C ASN A 429 -4.54 -0.47 10.62
N ARG A 430 -4.34 0.58 11.42
CA ARG A 430 -3.35 1.65 11.11
C ARG A 430 -1.91 1.13 11.04
N ILE A 431 -1.50 0.24 11.95
CA ILE A 431 -0.16 -0.35 11.88
C ILE A 431 0.03 -1.23 10.62
N ASN A 432 -1.04 -1.81 10.08
CA ASN A 432 -0.93 -2.57 8.84
C ASN A 432 -0.80 -1.68 7.60
N GLU A 433 -1.31 -0.45 7.66
CA GLU A 433 -1.20 0.55 6.59
C GLU A 433 0.23 1.11 6.47
N MET A 434 0.96 1.29 7.57
CA MET A 434 2.34 1.83 7.54
C MET A 434 3.40 0.83 7.03
N VAL A 435 3.10 -0.46 7.06
CA VAL A 435 4.07 -1.53 6.74
C VAL A 435 4.05 -1.82 5.23
N SER A 436 5.20 -1.72 4.55
CA SER A 436 5.30 -1.75 3.09
C SER A 436 5.84 -3.06 2.49
N ASP A 437 6.40 -3.94 3.31
CA ASP A 437 6.96 -5.20 2.84
C ASP A 437 5.87 -6.16 2.33
N PRO A 438 5.99 -6.68 1.09
CA PRO A 438 5.00 -7.59 0.50
C PRO A 438 4.72 -8.87 1.31
N SER A 439 5.69 -9.38 2.07
CA SER A 439 5.49 -10.56 2.91
C SER A 439 4.48 -10.33 4.04
N THR A 440 4.35 -9.08 4.50
CA THR A 440 3.38 -8.69 5.52
C THR A 440 1.96 -8.56 4.97
N ALA A 441 1.77 -8.59 3.64
CA ALA A 441 0.44 -8.65 3.05
C ALA A 441 -0.22 -10.01 3.32
N GLN A 442 0.57 -11.11 3.33
CA GLN A 442 0.05 -12.45 3.64
C GLN A 442 -0.05 -12.70 5.15
N LYS A 443 0.87 -12.10 5.92
CA LYS A 443 0.89 -12.17 7.37
C LYS A 443 0.84 -10.75 7.95
N PRO A 444 -0.35 -10.14 8.03
CA PRO A 444 -0.51 -8.82 8.63
C PRO A 444 -0.09 -8.83 10.09
N LEU A 445 0.29 -7.66 10.61
CA LEU A 445 0.54 -7.47 12.04
C LEU A 445 -0.76 -7.66 12.83
N THR A 446 -0.64 -8.22 14.03
CA THR A 446 -1.79 -8.52 14.90
C THR A 446 -1.84 -7.61 16.13
N ALA A 447 -2.89 -7.75 16.95
CA ALA A 447 -2.97 -7.13 18.28
C ALA A 447 -1.76 -7.47 19.15
N ASP A 448 -1.28 -8.72 19.13
CA ASP A 448 -0.07 -9.12 19.86
C ASP A 448 1.17 -8.29 19.48
N ASP A 449 1.31 -7.93 18.20
CA ASP A 449 2.42 -7.11 17.73
C ASP A 449 2.29 -5.66 18.21
N LEU A 450 1.05 -5.15 18.27
CA LEU A 450 0.73 -3.85 18.86
C LEU A 450 1.05 -3.81 20.36
N HIS A 451 0.55 -4.77 21.14
CA HIS A 451 0.80 -4.85 22.58
C HIS A 451 2.29 -4.96 22.90
N LYS A 452 3.04 -5.78 22.14
CA LYS A 452 4.51 -5.86 22.30
C LYS A 452 5.19 -4.50 22.06
N CYS A 453 4.70 -3.73 21.10
CA CYS A 453 5.23 -2.41 20.78
C CYS A 453 4.96 -1.40 21.91
N LEU A 454 3.74 -1.42 22.47
CA LEU A 454 3.30 -0.51 23.54
C LEU A 454 3.85 -0.90 24.93
N ASN A 455 4.12 -2.18 25.16
CA ASN A 455 4.57 -2.73 26.44
C ASN A 455 6.11 -2.66 26.61
N ASP A 456 6.82 -1.89 25.77
CA ASP A 456 8.25 -1.63 26.01
C ASP A 456 8.40 -0.86 27.33
N PHE A 457 9.18 -1.42 28.26
CA PHE A 457 9.49 -0.81 29.56
C PHE A 457 9.99 0.63 29.45
N LYS A 458 10.65 1.02 28.35
CA LYS A 458 11.09 2.41 28.14
C LYS A 458 9.94 3.40 28.11
N THR A 459 8.74 2.98 27.71
CA THR A 459 7.55 3.84 27.70
C THR A 459 7.22 4.39 29.09
N ILE A 460 7.47 3.63 30.15
CA ILE A 460 7.32 4.07 31.55
C ILE A 460 8.22 5.28 31.83
N LEU A 461 9.49 5.21 31.41
CA LEU A 461 10.45 6.30 31.60
C LEU A 461 10.09 7.52 30.75
N TYR A 462 9.51 7.29 29.57
CA TYR A 462 9.10 8.35 28.67
C TYR A 462 7.86 9.11 29.15
N LEU A 463 6.86 8.41 29.71
CA LEU A 463 5.65 9.02 30.28
C LEU A 463 5.94 10.02 31.40
N GLN A 464 7.07 9.89 32.09
CA GLN A 464 7.50 10.85 33.11
C GLN A 464 7.86 12.23 32.55
N LYS A 465 8.06 12.36 31.23
CA LYS A 465 8.52 13.59 30.58
C LYS A 465 7.67 14.03 29.40
N TRP A 466 7.05 13.09 28.68
CA TRP A 466 6.34 13.35 27.43
C TRP A 466 4.91 12.80 27.48
N GLN A 467 3.99 13.50 26.83
CA GLN A 467 2.59 13.13 26.66
C GLN A 467 2.30 12.56 25.27
N ASP A 468 3.10 12.94 24.26
CA ASP A 468 2.91 12.51 22.88
C ASP A 468 3.86 11.37 22.50
N PHE A 469 3.27 10.30 21.99
CA PHE A 469 3.95 9.11 21.50
C PHE A 469 3.52 8.81 20.07
N TYR A 470 4.43 8.23 19.31
CA TYR A 470 4.25 7.98 17.89
C TYR A 470 4.54 6.52 17.64
N ILE A 471 3.66 5.84 16.90
CA ILE A 471 3.88 4.51 16.35
C ILE A 471 4.16 4.65 14.86
N TRP A 472 5.27 4.10 14.39
CA TRP A 472 5.65 4.12 12.98
C TRP A 472 6.42 2.85 12.59
N SER A 473 6.68 2.68 11.29
CA SER A 473 7.53 1.60 10.77
C SER A 473 8.86 2.15 10.27
N GLU A 474 9.98 1.72 10.88
CA GLU A 474 11.34 2.14 10.46
C GLU A 474 11.83 1.36 9.23
N ASP A 475 11.49 0.07 9.15
CA ASP A 475 12.00 -0.87 8.15
C ASP A 475 10.95 -1.31 7.12
N GLY A 476 9.71 -0.83 7.26
CA GLY A 476 8.58 -1.25 6.44
C GLY A 476 8.08 -2.66 6.74
N LYS A 477 8.50 -3.29 7.84
CA LYS A 477 8.10 -4.65 8.28
C LYS A 477 7.55 -4.67 9.70
N THR A 478 8.19 -3.94 10.60
CA THR A 478 7.92 -3.91 12.04
C THR A 478 7.45 -2.53 12.47
N ILE A 479 6.92 -2.43 13.69
CA ILE A 479 6.48 -1.17 14.28
C ILE A 479 7.28 -0.85 15.54
N THR A 480 7.47 0.44 15.79
CA THR A 480 8.15 0.97 16.97
C THR A 480 7.33 2.12 17.55
N CYS A 481 7.38 2.28 18.87
CA CYS A 481 6.70 3.35 19.61
C CYS A 481 7.70 4.17 20.42
N ALA A 482 7.71 5.49 20.24
CA ALA A 482 8.54 6.40 21.02
C ALA A 482 8.00 7.85 21.01
N PRO A 483 8.47 8.72 21.93
CA PRO A 483 8.22 10.15 21.87
C PRO A 483 8.82 10.80 20.62
N LYS A 484 8.29 11.98 20.26
CA LYS A 484 8.68 12.76 19.08
C LYS A 484 10.20 12.85 18.90
N GLU A 485 10.93 13.26 19.93
CA GLU A 485 12.37 13.51 19.83
C GLU A 485 13.17 12.25 19.49
N ILE A 486 12.72 11.09 19.96
CA ILE A 486 13.37 9.80 19.68
C ILE A 486 12.95 9.30 18.30
N ALA A 487 11.66 9.40 17.96
CA ALA A 487 11.13 9.02 16.66
C ALA A 487 11.86 9.75 15.53
N CYS A 488 12.07 11.06 15.68
CA CYS A 488 12.79 11.90 14.74
C CYS A 488 14.28 11.52 14.56
N ILE A 489 14.92 10.98 15.59
CA ILE A 489 16.32 10.51 15.51
C ILE A 489 16.38 9.17 14.76
N MET A 490 15.45 8.25 15.06
CA MET A 490 15.40 6.92 14.45
C MET A 490 14.90 6.97 13.00
N SER A 491 14.03 7.91 12.68
CA SER A 491 13.40 8.04 11.36
C SER A 491 13.37 9.51 10.93
N PRO A 492 14.49 10.04 10.39
CA PRO A 492 14.61 11.46 10.05
C PRO A 492 13.59 11.98 9.04
N TRP A 493 12.99 11.10 8.23
CA TRP A 493 11.92 11.46 7.29
C TRP A 493 10.70 12.07 7.98
N LEU A 494 10.45 11.73 9.25
CA LEU A 494 9.41 12.33 10.09
C LEU A 494 9.59 13.85 10.30
N LEU A 495 10.84 14.35 10.29
CA LEU A 495 11.14 15.79 10.38
C LEU A 495 11.29 16.44 9.01
N LEU A 496 11.91 15.75 8.05
CA LEU A 496 12.40 16.36 6.81
C LEU A 496 11.29 16.59 5.79
N GLU A 497 10.27 15.74 5.79
CA GLU A 497 9.12 15.90 4.90
C GLU A 497 8.14 16.89 5.52
N ASN A 498 8.51 18.18 5.55
CA ASN A 498 7.67 19.27 6.05
C ASN A 498 7.28 19.13 7.53
N ASN A 499 8.19 18.58 8.34
CA ASN A 499 7.92 18.37 9.77
C ASN A 499 6.65 17.53 9.99
N MET A 500 6.53 16.46 9.21
CA MET A 500 5.35 15.60 9.12
C MET A 500 4.83 15.13 10.48
N ILE A 501 5.74 14.90 11.44
CA ILE A 501 5.39 14.48 12.79
C ILE A 501 4.52 15.50 13.55
N ASP A 502 4.51 16.77 13.13
CA ASP A 502 3.66 17.83 13.70
C ASP A 502 2.31 17.98 13.00
N ASN A 503 2.02 17.13 12.02
CA ASN A 503 0.71 17.11 11.40
C ASN A 503 -0.30 16.41 12.32
N GLU A 504 -1.45 17.05 12.51
CA GLU A 504 -2.60 16.47 13.20
C GLU A 504 -3.48 15.67 12.23
N PRO A 505 -4.30 14.72 12.74
CA PRO A 505 -5.28 14.01 11.93
C PRO A 505 -6.32 14.97 11.35
N ASP A 506 -6.83 14.65 10.17
CA ASP A 506 -7.75 15.50 9.41
C ASP A 506 -9.24 15.20 9.67
N GLY A 507 -9.54 14.21 10.50
CA GLY A 507 -10.87 13.90 11.00
C GLY A 507 -11.29 14.72 12.22
N THR A 508 -12.44 14.35 12.81
CA THR A 508 -12.95 14.96 14.04
C THR A 508 -12.94 13.97 15.19
N GLU A 509 -12.54 14.44 16.37
CA GLU A 509 -12.45 13.61 17.58
C GLU A 509 -13.82 13.07 18.00
N LYS A 510 -13.84 11.82 18.46
CA LYS A 510 -14.99 11.18 19.10
C LYS A 510 -14.53 10.37 20.29
N LYS A 511 -15.28 10.45 21.38
CA LYS A 511 -15.11 9.60 22.55
C LYS A 511 -15.58 8.17 22.22
N ILE A 512 -14.69 7.18 22.38
CA ILE A 512 -14.97 5.75 22.15
C ILE A 512 -15.28 5.06 23.48
N ILE A 513 -14.45 5.29 24.49
CA ILE A 513 -14.64 4.77 25.85
C ILE A 513 -15.09 5.93 26.71
N ASP A 514 -16.22 5.77 27.41
CA ASP A 514 -16.86 6.84 28.19
C ASP A 514 -17.08 6.42 29.65
N GLU A 515 -16.32 7.06 30.54
CA GLU A 515 -16.41 6.93 31.98
C GLU A 515 -16.38 5.49 32.51
N ASN A 516 -15.63 4.60 31.85
CA ASN A 516 -15.44 3.24 32.38
C ASN A 516 -14.79 3.36 33.76
N ALA A 517 -15.50 2.85 34.76
CA ALA A 517 -15.19 3.07 36.17
C ALA A 517 -14.74 1.75 36.83
N PHE A 518 -13.60 1.79 37.50
CA PHE A 518 -13.04 0.65 38.24
C PHE A 518 -12.88 1.03 39.72
N PRO A 519 -13.21 0.12 40.66
CA PRO A 519 -12.92 0.37 42.05
C PRO A 519 -11.40 0.55 42.23
N ALA A 520 -10.98 1.63 42.86
CA ALA A 520 -9.58 1.85 43.19
C ALA A 520 -9.25 1.08 44.48
N PRO A 521 -8.54 -0.06 44.41
CA PRO A 521 -8.50 -1.03 45.51
C PRO A 521 -7.72 -0.56 46.75
N GLU A 522 -6.93 0.52 46.65
CA GLU A 522 -5.99 0.96 47.69
C GLU A 522 -6.04 2.46 48.02
N ILE A 523 -7.07 3.17 47.56
CA ILE A 523 -7.25 4.59 47.92
C ILE A 523 -7.84 4.67 49.33
N GLN A 524 -6.98 5.01 50.30
CA GLN A 524 -7.35 5.20 51.69
C GLN A 524 -7.42 6.69 52.01
N GLY A 525 -8.64 7.22 52.06
CA GLY A 525 -8.94 8.54 52.62
C GLY A 525 -9.25 8.44 54.12
N SER A 526 -9.08 9.56 54.83
CA SER A 526 -9.51 9.70 56.23
C SER A 526 -10.39 10.95 56.35
N PRO A 527 -11.60 10.92 55.78
CA PRO A 527 -12.44 12.10 55.72
C PRO A 527 -12.72 12.62 57.13
N THR A 528 -12.74 13.94 57.27
CA THR A 528 -13.10 14.62 58.51
C THR A 528 -14.27 15.57 58.25
N SER A 529 -15.26 15.51 59.11
CA SER A 529 -16.43 16.39 59.02
C SER A 529 -16.69 17.16 60.31
N THR A 530 -17.23 18.38 60.15
CA THR A 530 -17.59 19.27 61.25
C THR A 530 -19.12 19.30 61.39
N PRO A 531 -19.71 19.00 62.55
CA PRO A 531 -21.16 19.07 62.75
C PRO A 531 -21.75 20.45 62.47
N LEU A 532 -23.03 20.51 62.11
CA LEU A 532 -23.79 21.77 61.99
C LEU A 532 -24.28 22.22 63.38
N PRO A 533 -23.79 23.32 63.97
CA PRO A 533 -24.32 23.78 65.25
C PRO A 533 -25.71 24.45 65.09
N PRO A 534 -26.63 24.33 66.07
CA PRO A 534 -26.62 23.47 67.25
C PRO A 534 -27.35 22.13 66.99
N ILE A 535 -26.64 20.99 67.03
CA ILE A 535 -27.28 19.66 66.99
C ILE A 535 -27.62 19.19 68.42
N PRO A 536 -28.88 18.82 68.70
CA PRO A 536 -29.28 18.25 69.99
C PRO A 536 -28.63 16.88 70.21
N LYS A 537 -28.09 16.59 71.39
CA LYS A 537 -27.73 15.21 71.78
C LYS A 537 -29.02 14.36 71.75
N PRO A 538 -29.10 13.31 70.92
CA PRO A 538 -28.23 12.14 71.05
C PRO A 538 -27.48 11.73 69.77
N PHE A 539 -27.33 12.59 68.77
CA PHE A 539 -26.45 12.28 67.63
C PHE A 539 -25.00 12.26 68.17
N VAL A 540 -24.33 11.11 68.18
CA VAL A 540 -22.98 10.94 68.79
C VAL A 540 -21.96 10.40 67.79
N HIS A 541 -22.37 9.93 66.61
CA HIS A 541 -21.48 9.23 65.71
C HIS A 541 -21.47 9.86 64.32
N VAL A 542 -20.27 10.07 63.82
CA VAL A 542 -20.00 10.50 62.46
C VAL A 542 -19.61 9.27 61.65
N ILE A 543 -20.30 9.04 60.54
CA ILE A 543 -19.92 8.07 59.53
C ILE A 543 -19.28 8.87 58.39
N ASP A 544 -17.96 8.81 58.34
CA ASP A 544 -17.13 9.43 57.31
C ASP A 544 -16.53 8.29 56.48
N VAL A 545 -16.87 8.23 55.18
CA VAL A 545 -16.42 7.18 54.26
C VAL A 545 -15.90 7.82 52.98
N ASP A 546 -14.67 7.49 52.62
CA ASP A 546 -14.08 7.81 51.33
C ASP A 546 -13.87 6.54 50.51
N TRP A 547 -14.07 6.64 49.20
CA TRP A 547 -13.63 5.61 48.27
C TRP A 547 -13.20 6.24 46.95
N GLY A 548 -12.26 5.57 46.28
CA GLY A 548 -11.77 5.99 44.98
C GLY A 548 -12.33 5.13 43.85
N VAL A 549 -12.52 5.76 42.70
CA VAL A 549 -12.84 5.09 41.44
C VAL A 549 -11.87 5.62 40.39
N TRP A 550 -11.18 4.74 39.69
CA TRP A 550 -10.41 5.13 38.52
C TRP A 550 -11.35 5.19 37.33
N LYS A 551 -11.23 6.26 36.54
CA LYS A 551 -11.99 6.44 35.31
C LYS A 551 -11.06 6.62 34.13
N GLU A 552 -11.53 6.16 32.98
CA GLU A 552 -10.84 6.28 31.71
C GLU A 552 -11.80 6.76 30.63
N ASP A 553 -11.37 7.78 29.92
CA ASP A 553 -11.96 8.20 28.65
C ASP A 553 -10.92 8.02 27.54
N VAL A 554 -11.32 7.35 26.46
CA VAL A 554 -10.48 7.21 25.26
C VAL A 554 -11.18 7.87 24.09
N TYR A 555 -10.45 8.76 23.42
CA TYR A 555 -10.92 9.47 22.26
C TYR A 555 -10.13 9.06 21.02
N TRP A 556 -10.81 9.01 19.89
CA TRP A 556 -10.24 8.71 18.58
C TRP A 556 -10.52 9.83 17.60
N THR A 557 -9.45 10.32 16.98
CA THR A 557 -9.52 11.21 15.83
C THR A 557 -8.92 10.50 14.62
N PRO A 558 -9.73 10.10 13.63
CA PRO A 558 -9.21 9.40 12.46
C PRO A 558 -8.38 10.33 11.57
N GLY A 559 -7.31 9.80 10.98
CA GLY A 559 -6.55 10.47 9.92
C GLY A 559 -6.67 9.72 8.60
N SER A 560 -6.75 10.46 7.49
CA SER A 560 -6.73 9.90 6.14
C SER A 560 -5.35 9.35 5.74
N GLY A 561 -4.28 9.85 6.36
CA GLY A 561 -2.90 9.59 5.97
C GLY A 561 -2.34 10.51 4.89
N TYR A 562 -3.13 11.49 4.39
CA TYR A 562 -2.66 12.49 3.41
C TYR A 562 -1.42 13.26 3.88
N ASN A 563 -1.41 13.62 5.17
CA ASN A 563 -0.30 14.32 5.83
C ASN A 563 0.61 13.38 6.64
N GLY A 564 0.55 12.07 6.41
CA GLY A 564 1.29 11.06 7.17
C GLY A 564 0.68 10.67 8.52
N CYS A 565 -0.24 11.46 9.10
CA CYS A 565 -0.96 11.06 10.30
C CYS A 565 -2.14 10.13 9.98
N LEU A 566 -2.13 8.90 10.50
CA LEU A 566 -3.21 7.91 10.35
C LEU A 566 -4.32 8.05 11.42
N GLY A 567 -4.06 8.84 12.45
CA GLY A 567 -4.99 9.09 13.53
C GLY A 567 -4.31 9.52 14.81
N THR A 568 -5.12 9.92 15.78
CA THR A 568 -4.68 10.20 17.15
C THR A 568 -5.62 9.51 18.12
N ILE A 569 -5.03 8.79 19.07
CA ILE A 569 -5.72 8.33 20.28
C ILE A 569 -5.38 9.31 21.38
N ARG A 570 -6.40 9.84 22.05
CA ARG A 570 -6.22 10.65 23.25
C ARG A 570 -6.76 9.87 24.44
N LEU A 571 -5.90 9.64 25.42
CA LEU A 571 -6.20 8.95 26.66
C LEU A 571 -6.31 9.99 27.78
N ASP A 572 -7.47 10.03 28.43
CA ASP A 572 -7.71 10.82 29.64
C ASP A 572 -7.99 9.87 30.80
N ARG A 573 -7.13 9.94 31.81
CA ARG A 573 -7.10 9.06 32.97
C ARG A 573 -7.26 9.91 34.21
N TYR A 574 -8.25 9.59 35.02
CA TYR A 574 -8.51 10.37 36.20
C TYR A 574 -9.04 9.54 37.36
N THR A 575 -8.68 9.94 38.56
CA THR A 575 -9.13 9.35 39.80
C THR A 575 -10.27 10.16 40.37
N VAL A 576 -11.43 9.56 40.55
CA VAL A 576 -12.57 10.16 41.24
C VAL A 576 -12.55 9.75 42.70
N ILE A 577 -12.37 10.70 43.60
CA ILE A 577 -12.51 10.49 45.04
C ILE A 577 -13.91 10.86 45.46
N LYS A 578 -14.60 9.91 46.08
CA LYS A 578 -15.96 10.08 46.57
C LYS A 578 -15.96 10.14 48.08
N THR A 579 -16.50 11.23 48.62
CA THR A 579 -16.59 11.47 50.06
C THR A 579 -18.03 11.54 50.53
N LEU A 580 -18.34 10.79 51.58
CA LEU A 580 -19.63 10.79 52.26
C LEU A 580 -19.43 11.04 53.76
N SER A 581 -20.10 12.07 54.27
CA SER A 581 -20.17 12.36 55.70
C SER A 581 -21.61 12.34 56.19
N ILE A 582 -21.91 11.56 57.22
CA ILE A 582 -23.24 11.50 57.84
C ILE A 582 -23.11 11.62 59.35
N TRP A 583 -23.84 12.55 59.94
CA TRP A 583 -24.07 12.60 61.38
C TRP A 583 -25.31 11.78 61.76
N VAL A 584 -25.13 10.77 62.62
CA VAL A 584 -26.15 9.79 63.05
C VAL A 584 -26.42 9.83 64.56
#